data_AF-A0A397ADQ7-F1
#
_entry.id   AF-A0A397ADQ7-F1
#
_cell.length_a   1.000
_cell.length_b   1.000
_cell.length_c   1.000
_cell.angle_alpha   90.00
_cell.angle_beta   90.00
_cell.angle_gamma   90.00
#
_symmetry.space_group_name_H-M   'P 1'
#
loop_
_entity.id
_entity.type
_entity.pdbx_description
1 polymer ?
#
loop_
_entity_poly.entity_id
_entity_poly.type
_entity_poly.pdbx_seq_one_letter_code
_entity_poly.pdbx_strand_id
1 'polypeptide(L)'
;MMSNLRRGKSNKLSKFVQMSKQAFQIRQEFHALDDNPVKGCRVVPFKRAFGHDYPYEPPIVSLQTRIYHVNFIMLLDGTAPTEWLASMWTPDWRSRTLLERLMLLFRDPEPELMLPIYNARDAPPTVGTTARSFGIDCFNQFVEHPDEFVRIATEITKQYATPPPSV
;
A
#
# COMPACT_ATOMS: atom_id res chain seq x y z
N MET A 1 -48.60 10.91 -29.72
CA MET A 1 -47.14 11.15 -29.68
C MET A 1 -46.74 11.46 -28.25
N MET A 2 -46.18 10.49 -27.50
CA MET A 2 -45.65 10.77 -26.17
C MET A 2 -44.35 10.02 -25.91
N SER A 3 -43.51 10.69 -25.14
CA SER A 3 -42.34 10.20 -24.40
C SER A 3 -41.04 10.01 -25.18
N ASN A 4 -40.34 11.13 -25.38
CA ASN A 4 -38.89 11.15 -25.25
C ASN A 4 -38.51 12.30 -24.31
N LEU A 5 -37.42 12.13 -23.58
CA LEU A 5 -36.84 13.01 -22.54
C LEU A 5 -37.39 12.84 -21.11
N ARG A 6 -37.07 11.72 -20.47
CA ARG A 6 -36.80 11.71 -19.01
C ARG A 6 -35.81 10.62 -18.56
N ARG A 7 -34.89 10.19 -19.44
CA ARG A 7 -33.99 9.05 -19.17
C ARG A 7 -32.53 9.42 -18.87
N GLY A 8 -32.24 10.70 -18.57
CA GLY A 8 -30.85 11.21 -18.45
C GLY A 8 -30.32 11.49 -17.04
N LYS A 9 -31.16 11.62 -16.00
CA LYS A 9 -30.72 12.06 -14.65
C LYS A 9 -30.57 10.93 -13.61
N SER A 10 -31.21 9.77 -13.84
CA SER A 10 -31.22 8.64 -12.88
C SER A 10 -29.89 7.88 -12.79
N ASN A 11 -29.00 8.03 -13.77
CA ASN A 11 -27.75 7.24 -13.86
C ASN A 11 -26.58 7.87 -13.10
N LYS A 12 -26.58 9.20 -12.92
CA LYS A 12 -25.49 9.90 -12.21
C LYS A 12 -25.61 9.75 -10.70
N LEU A 13 -26.83 9.90 -10.16
CA LEU A 13 -27.08 9.77 -8.72
C LEU A 13 -26.87 8.33 -8.25
N SER A 14 -27.35 7.34 -9.00
CA SER A 14 -27.13 5.92 -8.70
C SER A 14 -25.64 5.55 -8.74
N LYS A 15 -24.92 5.99 -9.78
CA LYS A 15 -23.46 5.81 -9.86
C LYS A 15 -22.73 6.49 -8.69
N PHE A 16 -23.11 7.72 -8.34
CA PHE A 16 -22.54 8.43 -7.20
C PHE A 16 -22.79 7.69 -5.87
N VAL A 17 -24.01 7.23 -5.63
CA VAL A 17 -24.36 6.47 -4.41
C VAL A 17 -23.60 5.14 -4.36
N GLN A 18 -23.49 4.44 -5.49
CA GLN A 18 -22.70 3.20 -5.59
C GLN A 18 -21.22 3.45 -5.26
N MET A 19 -20.60 4.45 -5.90
CA MET A 19 -19.20 4.80 -5.64
C MET A 19 -18.98 5.24 -4.19
N SER A 20 -19.93 5.98 -3.60
CA SER A 20 -19.86 6.42 -2.20
C SER A 20 -19.90 5.24 -1.23
N LYS A 21 -20.79 4.26 -1.47
CA LYS A 21 -20.87 3.03 -0.67
C LYS A 21 -19.58 2.21 -0.76
N GLN A 22 -19.03 2.07 -1.97
CA GLN A 22 -17.76 1.38 -2.18
C GLN A 22 -16.61 2.09 -1.47
N ALA A 23 -16.46 3.41 -1.65
CA ALA A 23 -15.43 4.19 -0.97
C ALA A 23 -15.53 4.12 0.56
N PHE A 24 -16.76 4.12 1.10
CA PHE A 24 -17.00 3.96 2.53
C PHE A 24 -16.59 2.56 3.03
N GLN A 25 -17.01 1.51 2.33
CA GLN A 25 -16.63 0.13 2.67
C GLN A 25 -15.12 -0.06 2.66
N ILE A 26 -14.44 0.46 1.64
CA ILE A 26 -12.99 0.35 1.53
C ILE A 26 -12.30 1.09 2.69
N ARG A 27 -12.74 2.30 3.03
CA ARG A 27 -12.20 3.03 4.21
C ARG A 27 -12.38 2.26 5.51
N GLN A 28 -13.51 1.59 5.70
CA GLN A 28 -13.72 0.72 6.88
C GLN A 28 -12.75 -0.46 6.88
N GLU A 29 -12.50 -1.08 5.73
CA GLU A 29 -11.54 -2.18 5.63
C GLU A 29 -10.10 -1.71 5.88
N PHE A 30 -9.70 -0.51 5.44
CA PHE A 30 -8.40 0.07 5.80
C PHE A 30 -8.28 0.41 7.29
N HIS A 31 -9.36 0.86 7.94
CA HIS A 31 -9.36 1.03 9.40
C HIS A 31 -9.15 -0.28 10.15
N ALA A 32 -9.59 -1.41 9.59
CA ALA A 32 -9.28 -2.72 10.17
C ALA A 32 -7.77 -3.06 10.14
N LEU A 33 -6.97 -2.37 9.32
CA LEU A 33 -5.52 -2.51 9.31
C LEU A 33 -4.80 -1.72 10.40
N ASP A 34 -5.50 -0.95 11.24
CA ASP A 34 -4.87 -0.30 12.39
C ASP A 34 -4.29 -1.35 13.38
N ASP A 35 -4.78 -2.60 13.36
CA ASP A 35 -4.17 -3.75 14.06
C ASP A 35 -3.41 -4.67 13.09
N ASN A 36 -2.27 -4.17 12.60
CA ASN A 36 -1.37 -4.96 11.75
C ASN A 36 -0.14 -5.48 12.51
N PRO A 37 0.63 -6.45 11.92
CA PRO A 37 1.81 -7.01 12.56
C PRO A 37 2.90 -5.97 12.88
N VAL A 38 2.99 -4.89 12.10
CA VAL A 38 3.95 -3.81 12.30
C VAL A 38 3.32 -2.75 13.21
N LYS A 39 3.44 -2.95 14.52
CA LYS A 39 2.78 -2.11 15.54
C LYS A 39 3.06 -0.60 15.31
N GLY A 40 1.99 0.18 15.18
CA GLY A 40 2.06 1.63 14.92
C GLY A 40 2.24 2.02 13.45
N CYS A 41 2.31 1.05 12.53
CA CYS A 41 2.23 1.32 11.10
C CYS A 41 0.79 1.67 10.71
N ARG A 42 0.58 2.82 10.08
CA ARG A 42 -0.73 3.21 9.53
C ARG A 42 -0.73 3.04 8.02
N VAL A 43 -1.60 2.16 7.54
CA VAL A 43 -1.89 1.96 6.12
C VAL A 43 -3.08 2.82 5.74
N VAL A 44 -2.95 3.67 4.71
CA VAL A 44 -4.08 4.48 4.22
C VAL A 44 -4.26 4.32 2.72
N PRO A 45 -5.50 4.44 2.22
CA PRO A 45 -5.70 4.71 0.81
C PRO A 45 -5.08 6.06 0.48
N PHE A 46 -4.31 6.15 -0.61
CA PHE A 46 -3.77 7.42 -1.08
C PHE A 46 -4.90 8.43 -1.29
N LYS A 47 -4.67 9.74 -1.09
CA LYS A 47 -5.76 10.75 -1.06
C LYS A 47 -6.59 10.84 -2.36
N ARG A 48 -6.16 10.21 -3.46
CA ARG A 48 -6.85 10.07 -4.76
C ARG A 48 -7.22 8.61 -5.12
N ALA A 49 -7.24 7.70 -4.14
CA ALA A 49 -7.12 6.24 -4.32
C ALA A 49 -8.22 5.50 -5.08
N PHE A 50 -9.27 6.16 -5.57
CA PHE A 50 -10.20 5.49 -6.47
C PHE A 50 -10.09 6.18 -7.82
N GLY A 51 -9.30 5.55 -8.70
CA GLY A 51 -9.31 5.85 -10.12
C GLY A 51 -10.75 5.83 -10.64
N HIS A 52 -11.01 6.54 -11.74
CA HIS A 52 -12.35 6.66 -12.30
C HIS A 52 -12.94 5.30 -12.71
N ASP A 53 -12.08 4.28 -12.85
CA ASP A 53 -12.38 2.96 -13.38
C ASP A 53 -12.25 1.82 -12.37
N TYR A 54 -12.20 2.09 -11.05
CA TYR A 54 -12.32 1.01 -10.05
C TYR A 54 -13.60 0.17 -10.30
N PRO A 55 -13.55 -1.18 -10.28
CA PRO A 55 -12.44 -2.04 -9.82
C PRO A 55 -11.46 -2.45 -10.93
N TYR A 56 -11.56 -1.92 -12.15
CA TYR A 56 -10.62 -2.26 -13.23
C TYR A 56 -9.23 -1.63 -13.01
N GLU A 57 -9.17 -0.51 -12.30
CA GLU A 57 -7.93 0.06 -11.80
C GLU A 57 -7.75 -0.23 -10.30
N PRO A 58 -6.53 -0.60 -9.85
CA PRO A 58 -6.24 -0.82 -8.44
C PRO A 58 -6.36 0.48 -7.64
N PRO A 59 -6.76 0.39 -6.36
CA PRO A 59 -6.60 1.51 -5.47
C PRO A 59 -5.13 1.78 -5.20
N ILE A 60 -4.73 3.05 -5.17
CA ILE A 60 -3.37 3.43 -4.78
C ILE A 60 -3.29 3.39 -3.26
N VAL A 61 -2.35 2.60 -2.73
CA VAL A 61 -2.09 2.46 -1.29
C VAL A 61 -0.75 3.09 -0.94
N SER A 62 -0.68 3.70 0.23
CA SER A 62 0.55 4.28 0.77
C SER A 62 0.65 4.03 2.27
N LEU A 63 1.86 3.76 2.74
CA LEU A 63 2.14 3.75 4.18
C LEU A 63 2.41 5.19 4.64
N GLN A 64 1.70 5.64 5.68
CA GLN A 64 1.96 6.95 6.31
C GLN A 64 3.08 6.87 7.34
N THR A 65 3.25 5.70 7.95
CA THR A 65 4.33 5.44 8.90
C THR A 65 5.55 4.97 8.13
N ARG A 66 6.71 5.58 8.41
CA ARG A 66 8.00 5.07 7.92
C ARG A 66 8.29 3.74 8.59
N ILE A 67 8.46 2.70 7.79
CA ILE A 67 8.80 1.36 8.25
C ILE A 67 10.07 0.88 7.57
N TYR A 68 10.84 0.05 8.26
CA TYR A 68 11.97 -0.65 7.65
C TYR A 68 11.54 -2.08 7.34
N HIS A 69 11.27 -2.34 6.06
CA HIS A 69 10.64 -3.57 5.61
C HIS A 69 11.05 -3.94 4.18
N VAL A 70 11.34 -5.21 3.94
CA VAL A 70 11.87 -5.72 2.65
C VAL A 70 10.96 -5.35 1.47
N ASN A 71 9.65 -5.63 1.58
CA ASN A 71 8.70 -5.37 0.50
C ASN A 71 8.24 -3.91 0.34
N PHE A 72 8.66 -3.00 1.21
CA PHE A 72 8.19 -1.61 1.22
C PHE A 72 9.38 -0.64 1.22
N ILE A 73 9.75 -0.17 0.04
CA ILE A 73 10.85 0.79 -0.13
C ILE A 73 10.41 2.15 0.43
N MET A 74 11.17 2.69 1.38
CA MET A 74 10.93 4.03 1.90
C MET A 74 11.39 5.09 0.90
N LEU A 75 10.49 5.99 0.50
CA LEU A 75 10.78 7.15 -0.33
C LEU A 75 11.24 8.34 0.52
N LEU A 76 11.79 9.35 -0.16
CA LEU A 76 12.26 10.60 0.47
C LEU A 76 11.16 11.35 1.21
N ASP A 77 9.91 11.25 0.75
CA ASP A 77 8.75 11.84 1.43
C ASP A 77 8.29 11.03 2.65
N GLY A 78 8.94 9.90 2.93
CA GLY A 78 8.64 9.00 4.04
C GLY A 78 7.50 8.02 3.77
N THR A 79 6.94 8.00 2.56
CA THR A 79 5.95 7.01 2.17
C THR A 79 6.64 5.76 1.60
N ALA A 80 5.92 4.64 1.58
CA ALA A 80 6.33 3.48 0.81
C ALA A 80 5.28 3.21 -0.30
N PRO A 81 5.67 3.26 -1.59
CA PRO A 81 4.78 3.02 -2.69
C PRO A 81 4.55 1.52 -2.80
N THR A 82 3.30 1.14 -3.03
CA THR A 82 2.91 -0.24 -3.25
C THR A 82 2.65 -0.50 -4.73
N GLU A 83 3.38 0.16 -5.63
CA GLU A 83 3.13 0.11 -7.08
C GLU A 83 3.22 -1.33 -7.62
N TRP A 84 4.10 -2.16 -7.05
CA TRP A 84 4.17 -3.58 -7.39
C TRP A 84 2.89 -4.36 -7.01
N LEU A 85 2.08 -3.90 -6.04
CA LEU A 85 0.74 -4.48 -5.78
C LEU A 85 -0.21 -4.26 -6.94
N ALA A 86 -0.06 -3.17 -7.69
CA ALA A 86 -0.89 -2.90 -8.86
C ALA A 86 -0.68 -3.98 -9.95
N SER A 87 0.51 -4.57 -10.02
CA SER A 87 0.79 -5.67 -10.97
C SER A 87 0.05 -6.97 -10.66
N MET A 88 -0.36 -7.18 -9.40
CA MET A 88 -1.14 -8.35 -8.98
C MET A 88 -2.65 -8.10 -9.00
N TRP A 89 -3.06 -6.85 -9.25
CA TRP A 89 -4.46 -6.47 -9.22
C TRP A 89 -5.24 -7.10 -10.36
N THR A 90 -6.41 -7.62 -10.04
CA THR A 90 -7.42 -8.01 -11.01
C THR A 90 -8.76 -7.40 -10.61
N PRO A 91 -9.70 -7.17 -11.54
CA PRO A 91 -11.02 -6.66 -11.18
C PRO A 91 -11.81 -7.55 -10.20
N ASP A 92 -11.42 -8.84 -10.11
CA ASP A 92 -11.97 -9.80 -9.17
C ASP A 92 -11.36 -9.66 -7.77
N TRP A 93 -10.14 -9.13 -7.66
CA TRP A 93 -9.58 -8.73 -6.36
C TRP A 93 -10.44 -7.61 -5.79
N ARG A 94 -10.89 -7.81 -4.55
CA ARG A 94 -11.50 -6.74 -3.78
C ARG A 94 -10.44 -6.05 -2.94
N SER A 95 -10.74 -4.84 -2.50
CA SER A 95 -9.98 -4.13 -1.47
C SER A 95 -9.58 -5.05 -0.31
N ARG A 96 -10.48 -5.90 0.20
CA ARG A 96 -10.16 -6.91 1.22
C ARG A 96 -8.96 -7.80 0.86
N THR A 97 -8.92 -8.36 -0.34
CA THR A 97 -7.84 -9.26 -0.79
C THR A 97 -6.50 -8.52 -0.85
N LEU A 98 -6.52 -7.26 -1.29
CA LEU A 98 -5.34 -6.40 -1.27
C LEU A 98 -4.83 -6.16 0.16
N LEU A 99 -5.74 -5.90 1.10
CA LEU A 99 -5.42 -5.65 2.51
C LEU A 99 -4.91 -6.93 3.19
N GLU A 100 -5.51 -8.09 2.91
CA GLU A 100 -5.03 -9.39 3.37
C GLU A 100 -3.61 -9.67 2.84
N ARG A 101 -3.32 -9.33 1.58
CA ARG A 101 -1.98 -9.47 1.00
C ARG A 101 -0.96 -8.55 1.70
N LEU A 102 -1.35 -7.31 2.02
CA LEU A 102 -0.52 -6.40 2.81
C LEU A 102 -0.21 -6.98 4.20
N MET A 103 -1.21 -7.55 4.88
CA MET A 103 -1.03 -8.17 6.21
C MET A 103 -0.11 -9.39 6.16
N LEU A 104 -0.25 -10.22 5.13
CA LEU A 104 0.62 -11.36 4.93
C LEU A 104 2.08 -10.92 4.79
N LEU A 105 2.35 -9.89 3.99
CA LEU A 105 3.71 -9.42 3.78
C LEU A 105 4.31 -8.74 5.00
N PHE A 106 3.51 -8.02 5.78
CA PHE A 106 3.96 -7.50 7.08
C PHE A 106 4.33 -8.60 8.08
N ARG A 107 3.71 -9.77 7.96
CA ARG A 107 3.98 -10.91 8.84
C ARG A 107 5.15 -11.75 8.32
N ASP A 108 5.19 -11.98 7.02
CA ASP A 108 6.12 -12.87 6.35
C ASP A 108 6.62 -12.17 5.08
N PRO A 109 7.73 -11.40 5.17
CA PRO A 109 8.28 -10.68 4.03
C PRO A 109 8.69 -11.64 2.91
N GLU A 110 8.43 -11.27 1.66
CA GLU A 110 8.74 -12.08 0.47
C GLU A 110 9.77 -11.36 -0.42
N PRO A 111 11.08 -11.59 -0.21
CA PRO A 111 12.13 -10.81 -0.88
C PRO A 111 12.13 -10.95 -2.41
N GLU A 112 11.63 -12.06 -2.93
CA GLU A 112 11.55 -12.37 -4.36
C GLU A 112 10.73 -11.34 -5.15
N LEU A 113 9.69 -10.78 -4.54
CA LEU A 113 8.85 -9.74 -5.15
C LEU A 113 9.63 -8.46 -5.48
N MET A 114 10.74 -8.24 -4.79
CA MET A 114 11.57 -7.05 -4.95
C MET A 114 12.68 -7.24 -5.97
N LEU A 115 12.98 -8.48 -6.37
CA LEU A 115 14.04 -8.79 -7.35
C LEU A 115 13.87 -8.02 -8.66
N PRO A 116 12.68 -7.90 -9.29
CA PRO A 116 12.53 -7.13 -10.53
C PRO A 116 12.84 -5.63 -10.35
N ILE A 117 12.49 -5.07 -9.18
CA ILE A 117 12.76 -3.66 -8.85
C ILE A 117 14.27 -3.44 -8.68
N TYR A 118 14.98 -4.38 -8.05
CA TYR A 118 16.43 -4.31 -7.88
C TYR A 118 17.21 -4.71 -9.12
N ASN A 119 16.67 -5.59 -9.97
CA ASN A 119 17.28 -6.09 -11.20
C ASN A 119 16.91 -5.30 -12.44
N ALA A 120 16.11 -4.23 -12.32
CA ALA A 120 15.92 -3.24 -13.37
C ALA A 120 17.28 -2.58 -13.69
N ARG A 121 18.05 -3.26 -14.54
CA ARG A 121 19.28 -2.81 -15.19
C ARG A 121 18.92 -1.51 -15.91
N ASP A 122 19.40 -0.38 -15.40
CA ASP A 122 20.24 0.55 -16.20
C ASP A 122 20.97 1.59 -15.34
N ALA A 123 21.00 1.43 -14.01
CA ALA A 123 21.86 2.22 -13.14
C ALA A 123 22.58 1.30 -12.15
N PRO A 124 23.88 1.45 -11.90
CA PRO A 124 24.48 0.84 -10.72
C PRO A 124 23.86 1.51 -9.47
N PRO A 125 23.51 0.75 -8.42
CA PRO A 125 23.11 1.36 -7.16
C PRO A 125 24.27 2.20 -6.64
N THR A 126 24.12 3.52 -6.61
CA THR A 126 25.01 4.38 -5.82
C THR A 126 24.74 4.06 -4.36
N VAL A 127 25.75 3.50 -3.69
CA VAL A 127 25.75 3.21 -2.25
C VAL A 127 25.28 4.45 -1.49
N GLY A 128 24.25 4.29 -0.66
CA GLY A 128 23.86 5.27 0.37
C GLY A 128 23.07 6.51 -0.06
N THR A 129 22.55 6.63 -1.30
CA THR A 129 21.83 7.86 -1.70
C THR A 129 20.51 7.68 -2.45
N THR A 130 20.10 6.44 -2.77
CA THR A 130 18.86 6.20 -3.54
C THR A 130 17.91 5.26 -2.82
N ALA A 131 16.60 5.38 -3.07
CA ALA A 131 15.59 4.45 -2.53
C ALA A 131 15.93 2.97 -2.85
N ARG A 132 16.65 2.74 -3.97
CA ARG A 132 17.18 1.43 -4.36
C ARG A 132 18.32 0.95 -3.47
N SER A 133 19.30 1.79 -3.11
CA SER A 133 20.37 1.38 -2.20
C SER A 133 19.80 1.03 -0.82
N PHE A 134 18.86 1.82 -0.31
CA PHE A 134 18.14 1.50 0.93
C PHE A 134 17.39 0.17 0.84
N GLY A 135 16.75 -0.11 -0.30
CA GLY A 135 16.08 -1.38 -0.54
C GLY A 135 17.04 -2.57 -0.55
N ILE A 136 18.19 -2.44 -1.21
CA ILE A 136 19.22 -3.49 -1.25
C ILE A 136 19.84 -3.73 0.13
N ASP A 137 20.15 -2.68 0.89
CA ASP A 137 20.69 -2.81 2.25
C ASP A 137 19.67 -3.48 3.17
N CYS A 138 18.39 -3.11 3.05
CA CYS A 138 17.29 -3.75 3.78
C CYS A 138 17.14 -5.23 3.43
N PHE A 139 17.24 -5.58 2.14
CA PHE A 139 17.22 -6.96 1.66
C PHE A 139 18.42 -7.76 2.20
N ASN A 140 19.64 -7.25 2.06
CA ASN A 140 20.84 -7.94 2.54
C ASN A 140 20.78 -8.15 4.05
N GLN A 141 20.38 -7.13 4.81
CA GLN A 141 20.20 -7.25 6.26
C GLN A 141 19.16 -8.32 6.62
N PHE A 142 18.05 -8.40 5.88
CA PHE A 142 17.03 -9.43 6.11
C PHE A 142 17.55 -10.84 5.84
N VAL A 143 18.32 -11.04 4.77
CA VAL A 143 18.84 -12.35 4.36
C VAL A 143 20.03 -12.80 5.22
N GLU A 144 20.97 -11.89 5.49
CA GLU A 144 22.24 -12.22 6.14
C GLU A 144 22.15 -12.14 7.68
N HIS A 145 21.28 -11.27 8.21
CA HIS A 145 21.20 -10.93 9.63
C HIS A 145 19.75 -10.81 10.13
N PRO A 146 18.92 -11.87 10.06
CA PRO A 146 17.48 -11.80 10.33
C PRO A 146 17.12 -11.34 11.74
N ASP A 147 17.87 -11.75 12.78
CA ASP A 147 17.62 -11.33 14.15
C ASP A 147 17.85 -9.82 14.34
N GLU A 148 18.92 -9.30 13.73
CA GLU A 148 19.22 -7.88 13.78
C GLU A 148 18.23 -7.07 12.93
N PHE A 149 17.81 -7.61 11.79
CA PHE A 149 16.76 -7.02 10.96
C PHE A 149 15.50 -6.74 11.77
N VAL A 150 15.00 -7.74 12.52
CA VAL A 150 13.79 -7.58 13.35
C VAL A 150 13.97 -6.48 14.39
N ARG A 151 15.15 -6.40 15.02
CA ARG A 151 15.50 -5.35 15.98
C ARG A 151 15.47 -3.96 15.33
N ILE A 152 16.13 -3.79 14.18
CA ILE A 152 16.18 -2.53 13.43
C ILE A 152 14.77 -2.13 12.96
N ALA A 153 14.02 -3.08 12.40
CA ALA A 153 12.65 -2.87 11.92
C ALA A 153 11.73 -2.36 13.04
N THR A 154 11.83 -2.98 14.22
CA THR A 154 11.07 -2.58 15.40
C THR A 154 11.45 -1.18 15.87
N GLU A 155 12.74 -0.88 15.94
CA GLU A 155 13.24 0.41 16.45
C GLU A 155 12.88 1.56 15.51
N ILE A 156 13.11 1.41 14.21
CA ILE A 156 12.74 2.42 13.20
C ILE A 156 11.23 2.64 13.22
N THR A 157 10.44 1.56 13.22
CA THR A 157 8.99 1.69 13.25
C THR A 157 8.53 2.47 14.49
N LYS A 158 9.08 2.19 15.68
CA LYS A 158 8.73 2.93 16.91
C LYS A 158 9.02 4.42 16.83
N GLN A 159 10.10 4.82 16.15
CA GLN A 159 10.47 6.24 16.01
C GLN A 159 9.47 7.03 15.18
N TYR A 160 8.80 6.38 14.22
CA TYR A 160 7.89 7.03 13.28
C TYR A 160 6.43 6.64 13.46
N ALA A 161 6.16 5.61 14.27
CA ALA A 161 4.82 5.20 14.66
C ALA A 161 4.14 6.40 15.32
N THR A 162 3.01 6.80 14.74
CA THR A 162 2.17 7.80 15.37
C THR A 162 1.55 7.18 16.62
N PRO A 163 1.57 7.85 17.78
CA PRO A 163 0.78 7.40 18.91
C PRO A 163 -0.70 7.34 18.46
N PRO A 164 -1.48 6.36 18.94
CA PRO A 164 -2.90 6.29 18.61
C PRO A 164 -3.55 7.64 18.94
N PRO A 165 -4.49 8.13 18.11
CA PRO A 165 -5.16 9.39 18.40
C PRO A 165 -5.77 9.31 19.80
N SER A 166 -5.46 10.30 20.64
CA SER A 166 -6.06 10.42 21.98
C SER A 166 -7.58 10.40 21.81
N VAL A 167 -8.23 9.41 22.42
CA VAL A 167 -9.68 9.26 22.46
C VAL A 167 -10.31 10.42 23.21
#